data_AF-A0A842W167-F1
#
_entry.id   AF-A0A842W167-F1
#
_cell.length_a   1.000
_cell.length_b   1.000
_cell.length_c   1.000
_cell.angle_alpha   90.00
_cell.angle_beta   90.00
_cell.angle_gamma   90.00
#
_symmetry.space_group_name_H-M   'P 1'
#
loop_
_entity.id
_entity.type
_entity.pdbx_description
1 polymer ?
#
loop_
_entity_poly.entity_id
_entity_poly.type
_entity_poly.pdbx_seq_one_letter_code
_entity_poly.pdbx_strand_id
1 'polypeptide(L)'
;MMSMRSRKRFIVFTLMYTALMIWMSYSLEQEAAAGISFWIAVLSSVVLSVLYAWILINQEKLGLATLKCIGYTNNDIRTIIIGEIIWVTTVAFLIVAEMLIHYSAVIIYFPFLGITDPFIKAGNIGLTIGLFTGAQVLGILLAYSRVLKLRPIVALRVMK
;
A
#
# COMPACT_ATOMS: atom_id res chain seq x y z
N MET A 1 -0.88 -17.31 4.84
CA MET A 1 -0.98 -17.33 6.31
C MET A 1 0.28 -16.85 7.05
N MET A 2 1.41 -16.52 6.38
CA MET A 2 2.49 -15.74 7.01
C MET A 2 2.16 -14.25 7.18
N SER A 3 1.37 -13.63 6.29
CA SER A 3 1.00 -12.19 6.44
C SER A 3 0.12 -11.90 7.66
N MET A 4 -0.66 -12.88 8.14
CA MET A 4 -1.43 -12.76 9.39
C MET A 4 -0.57 -12.89 10.66
N ARG A 5 0.69 -13.32 10.54
CA ARG A 5 1.57 -13.55 11.69
C ARG A 5 2.13 -12.26 12.29
N SER A 6 2.03 -11.12 11.59
CA SER A 6 2.33 -9.80 12.16
C SER A 6 1.14 -8.84 12.08
N ARG A 7 0.03 -9.19 12.77
CA ARG A 7 -1.19 -8.36 12.84
C ARG A 7 -0.91 -6.86 13.06
N LYS A 8 0.05 -6.52 13.94
CA LYS A 8 0.43 -5.12 14.24
C LYS A 8 0.94 -4.37 13.01
N ARG A 9 1.78 -4.99 12.17
CA ARG A 9 2.33 -4.36 10.97
C ARG A 9 1.26 -4.15 9.91
N PHE A 10 0.48 -5.19 9.67
CA PHE A 10 -0.61 -5.12 8.71
C PHE A 10 -1.52 -3.92 9.01
N ILE A 11 -1.91 -3.74 10.28
CA ILE A 11 -2.74 -2.61 10.72
C ILE A 11 -2.04 -1.27 10.46
N VAL A 12 -0.78 -1.10 10.89
CA VAL A 12 -0.05 0.17 10.73
C VAL A 12 0.10 0.56 9.26
N PHE A 13 0.49 -0.38 8.40
CA PHE A 13 0.66 -0.11 6.97
C PHE A 13 -0.68 0.14 6.26
N THR A 14 -1.73 -0.59 6.65
CA THR A 14 -3.08 -0.34 6.14
C THR A 14 -3.52 1.07 6.48
N LEU A 15 -3.44 1.49 7.75
CA LEU A 15 -3.82 2.85 8.17
C LEU A 15 -3.05 3.95 7.45
N MET A 16 -1.74 3.77 7.30
CA MET A 16 -0.87 4.71 6.58
C MET A 16 -1.27 4.81 5.10
N TYR A 17 -1.61 3.68 4.46
CA TYR A 17 -2.06 3.66 3.07
C TYR A 17 -3.45 4.27 2.91
N THR A 18 -4.35 4.05 3.86
CA THR A 18 -5.66 4.73 3.90
C THR A 18 -5.49 6.25 3.96
N ALA A 19 -4.62 6.75 4.85
CA ALA A 19 -4.35 8.18 4.96
C ALA A 19 -3.76 8.78 3.68
N LEU A 20 -2.80 8.10 3.05
CA LEU A 20 -2.23 8.53 1.77
C LEU A 20 -3.26 8.54 0.64
N MET A 21 -4.13 7.53 0.56
CA MET A 21 -5.17 7.47 -0.46
C MET A 21 -6.20 8.59 -0.29
N ILE A 22 -6.56 8.92 0.95
CA ILE A 22 -7.42 10.08 1.24
C ILE A 22 -6.73 11.37 0.81
N TRP A 23 -5.48 11.58 1.23
CA TRP A 23 -4.70 12.76 0.85
C TRP A 23 -4.61 12.88 -0.67
N MET A 24 -4.17 11.83 -1.36
CA MET A 24 -3.96 11.86 -2.80
C MET A 24 -5.25 12.14 -3.56
N SER A 25 -6.37 11.54 -3.13
CA SER A 25 -7.69 11.81 -3.71
C SER A 25 -8.13 13.26 -3.48
N TYR A 26 -7.84 13.81 -2.30
CA TYR A 26 -8.12 15.21 -1.98
C TYR A 26 -7.28 16.19 -2.81
N SER A 27 -5.98 15.91 -2.98
CA SER A 27 -5.10 16.70 -3.84
C SER A 27 -5.53 16.68 -5.31
N LEU A 28 -6.03 15.54 -5.79
CA LEU A 28 -6.60 15.43 -7.14
C LEU A 28 -7.87 16.27 -7.31
N GLU A 29 -8.71 16.36 -6.28
CA GLU A 29 -9.92 17.18 -6.31
C GLU A 29 -9.60 18.68 -6.30
N GLN A 30 -8.58 19.13 -5.55
CA GLN A 30 -8.25 20.55 -5.44
C GLN A 30 -7.42 21.11 -6.61
N GLU A 31 -6.33 20.44 -7.01
CA GLU A 31 -5.32 21.05 -7.89
C GLU A 31 -5.17 20.34 -9.25
N ALA A 32 -5.97 19.30 -9.51
CA ALA A 32 -5.80 18.40 -10.65
C ALA A 32 -4.33 17.89 -10.79
N ALA A 33 -4.00 17.24 -11.91
CA ALA A 33 -2.66 16.63 -12.11
C ALA A 33 -1.52 17.66 -12.30
N ALA A 34 -1.79 18.96 -12.22
CA ALA A 34 -0.80 20.03 -12.37
C ALA A 34 -0.30 20.61 -11.03
N GLY A 35 -0.97 20.28 -9.92
CA GLY A 35 -0.63 20.77 -8.59
C GLY A 35 0.68 20.21 -8.05
N ILE A 36 1.46 21.04 -7.36
CA ILE A 36 2.65 20.60 -6.62
C ILE A 36 2.24 19.59 -5.54
N SER A 37 1.08 19.81 -4.89
CA SER A 37 0.56 18.92 -3.86
C SER A 37 0.28 17.50 -4.39
N PHE A 38 -0.19 17.38 -5.63
CA PHE A 38 -0.41 16.12 -6.30
C PHE A 38 0.90 15.34 -6.52
N TRP A 39 1.93 16.01 -7.05
CA TRP A 39 3.23 15.36 -7.27
C TRP A 39 3.91 14.95 -5.95
N ILE A 40 3.74 15.73 -4.87
CA ILE A 40 4.18 15.35 -3.53
C ILE A 40 3.43 14.11 -3.03
N ALA A 41 2.12 14.00 -3.27
CA ALA A 41 1.33 12.83 -2.91
C ALA A 41 1.80 11.58 -3.68
N VAL A 42 2.05 11.71 -4.99
CA VAL A 42 2.60 10.62 -5.81
C VAL A 42 3.98 10.20 -5.31
N LEU A 43 4.89 11.15 -5.11
CA LEU A 43 6.25 10.85 -4.67
C LEU A 43 6.28 10.23 -3.28
N SER A 44 5.48 10.74 -2.34
CA SER A 44 5.35 10.14 -1.00
C SER A 44 4.80 8.72 -1.07
N SER A 45 3.83 8.43 -1.95
CA SER A 45 3.32 7.07 -2.16
C SER A 45 4.39 6.10 -2.67
N VAL A 46 5.24 6.53 -3.60
CA VAL A 46 6.37 5.73 -4.10
C VAL A 46 7.38 5.48 -2.99
N VAL A 47 7.76 6.52 -2.25
CA VAL A 47 8.70 6.41 -1.13
C VAL A 47 8.18 5.46 -0.05
N LEU A 48 6.91 5.58 0.32
CA LEU A 48 6.27 4.74 1.32
C LEU A 48 6.07 3.29 0.86
N SER A 49 5.81 3.09 -0.43
CA SER A 49 5.81 1.78 -1.08
C SER A 49 7.17 1.09 -0.97
N VAL A 50 8.24 1.80 -1.33
CA VAL A 50 9.62 1.28 -1.24
C VAL A 50 10.02 1.02 0.20
N LEU A 51 9.69 1.94 1.12
CA LEU A 51 9.98 1.80 2.55
C LEU A 51 9.23 0.61 3.16
N TYR A 52 7.96 0.42 2.82
CA TYR A 52 7.19 -0.73 3.27
C TYR A 52 7.79 -2.04 2.77
N ALA A 53 8.05 -2.13 1.47
CA ALA A 53 8.67 -3.31 0.88
C ALA A 53 10.02 -3.61 1.52
N TRP A 54 10.84 -2.58 1.76
CA TRP A 54 12.11 -2.71 2.46
C TRP A 54 11.92 -3.29 3.86
N ILE A 55 11.06 -2.69 4.69
CA ILE A 55 10.82 -3.14 6.07
C ILE A 55 10.33 -4.58 6.08
N LEU A 56 9.39 -4.91 5.19
CA LEU A 56 8.84 -6.26 5.02
C LEU A 56 9.96 -7.28 4.74
N ILE A 57 10.82 -7.01 3.76
CA ILE A 57 11.95 -7.87 3.41
C ILE A 57 12.92 -7.98 4.58
N ASN A 58 13.18 -6.87 5.28
CA ASN A 58 14.20 -6.83 6.32
C ASN A 58 13.83 -7.64 7.55
N GLN A 59 12.56 -7.67 7.92
CA GLN A 59 12.09 -8.40 9.09
C GLN A 59 11.80 -9.87 8.77
N GLU A 60 11.39 -10.17 7.55
CA GLU A 60 11.09 -11.55 7.12
C GLU A 60 12.32 -12.26 6.52
N LYS A 61 13.55 -11.74 6.66
CA LYS A 61 14.76 -12.37 6.06
C LYS A 61 14.88 -13.86 6.41
N LEU A 62 14.54 -14.24 7.63
CA LEU A 62 14.57 -15.63 8.07
C LEU A 62 13.42 -16.45 7.46
N GLY A 63 12.20 -15.91 7.41
CA GLY A 63 11.08 -16.55 6.73
C GLY A 63 11.37 -16.78 5.24
N LEU A 64 12.00 -15.80 4.58
CA LEU A 64 12.42 -15.91 3.19
C LEU A 64 13.58 -16.91 3.01
N ALA A 65 14.56 -16.93 3.92
CA ALA A 65 15.66 -17.89 3.86
C ALA A 65 15.18 -19.33 4.07
N THR A 66 14.27 -19.55 5.02
CA THR A 66 13.67 -20.87 5.27
C THR A 66 12.81 -21.34 4.09
N LEU A 67 12.03 -20.45 3.45
CA LEU A 67 11.33 -20.76 2.21
C LEU A 67 12.29 -21.20 1.10
N LYS A 68 13.42 -20.50 0.92
CA LYS A 68 14.46 -20.92 -0.04
C LYS A 68 15.05 -22.30 0.31
N CYS A 69 15.21 -22.62 1.59
CA CYS A 69 15.69 -23.94 2.03
C CYS A 69 14.68 -25.07 1.78
N ILE A 70 13.38 -24.77 1.77
CA ILE A 70 12.31 -25.72 1.45
C ILE A 70 12.17 -25.94 -0.08
N GLY A 71 12.87 -25.14 -0.89
CA GLY A 71 12.91 -25.27 -2.35
C GLY A 71 12.08 -24.22 -3.11
N TYR A 72 11.59 -23.18 -2.44
CA TYR A 72 10.90 -22.07 -3.13
C TYR A 72 11.86 -21.35 -4.08
N THR A 73 11.40 -21.09 -5.29
CA THR A 73 12.15 -20.29 -6.24
C THR A 73 12.06 -18.81 -5.89
N ASN A 74 12.96 -18.01 -6.47
CA ASN A 74 12.89 -16.55 -6.36
C ASN A 74 11.57 -15.98 -6.92
N ASN A 75 10.96 -16.66 -7.89
CA ASN A 75 9.71 -16.23 -8.51
C ASN A 75 8.52 -16.46 -7.58
N ASP A 76 8.51 -17.58 -6.84
CA ASP A 76 7.46 -17.88 -5.87
C ASP A 76 7.48 -16.88 -4.71
N ILE A 77 8.69 -16.59 -4.20
CA ILE A 77 8.90 -15.57 -3.16
C ILE A 77 8.43 -14.20 -3.63
N ARG A 78 8.70 -13.86 -4.90
CA ARG A 78 8.23 -12.61 -5.50
C ARG A 78 6.71 -12.54 -5.48
N THR A 79 6.02 -13.58 -5.94
CA THR A 79 4.56 -13.63 -5.98
C THR A 79 3.94 -13.48 -4.58
N ILE A 80 4.57 -14.07 -3.55
CA ILE A 80 4.13 -13.93 -2.15
C ILE A 80 4.23 -12.47 -1.69
N ILE A 81 5.36 -11.80 -1.92
CA ILE A 81 5.57 -10.39 -1.52
C ILE A 81 4.61 -9.46 -2.27
N ILE A 82 4.45 -9.67 -3.58
CA ILE A 82 3.49 -8.91 -4.40
C ILE A 82 2.07 -9.11 -3.87
N GLY A 83 1.68 -10.35 -3.58
CA GLY A 83 0.37 -10.67 -3.03
C GLY A 83 0.11 -9.99 -1.68
N GLU A 84 1.11 -9.90 -0.80
CA GLU A 84 0.98 -9.18 0.48
C GLU A 84 0.76 -7.68 0.28
N ILE A 85 1.52 -7.06 -0.64
CA ILE A 85 1.37 -5.63 -0.94
C ILE A 85 0.00 -5.36 -1.55
N ILE A 86 -0.39 -6.11 -2.59
CA ILE A 86 -1.72 -5.99 -3.21
C ILE A 86 -2.84 -6.20 -2.18
N TRP A 87 -2.65 -7.12 -1.23
CA TRP A 87 -3.62 -7.36 -0.18
C TRP A 87 -3.80 -6.14 0.74
N VAL A 88 -2.71 -5.57 1.24
CA VAL A 88 -2.75 -4.36 2.08
C VAL A 88 -3.43 -3.19 1.35
N THR A 89 -3.17 -3.06 0.06
CA THR A 89 -3.64 -1.92 -0.74
C THR A 89 -5.11 -2.06 -1.07
N THR A 90 -5.55 -3.29 -1.37
CA THR A 90 -6.97 -3.64 -1.52
C THR A 90 -7.74 -3.36 -0.23
N VAL A 91 -7.22 -3.77 0.93
CA VAL A 91 -7.89 -3.52 2.22
C VAL A 91 -7.94 -2.03 2.53
N ALA A 92 -6.85 -1.30 2.33
CA ALA A 92 -6.83 0.15 2.52
C ALA A 92 -7.82 0.85 1.58
N PHE A 93 -7.97 0.37 0.34
CA PHE A 93 -8.96 0.89 -0.60
C PHE A 93 -10.40 0.64 -0.11
N LEU A 94 -10.71 -0.57 0.33
CA LEU A 94 -12.04 -0.90 0.86
C LEU A 94 -12.42 0.00 2.05
N ILE A 95 -11.46 0.30 2.93
CA ILE A 95 -11.68 1.23 4.05
C ILE A 95 -12.01 2.64 3.55
N VAL A 96 -11.28 3.15 2.56
CA VAL A 96 -11.54 4.47 1.96
C VAL A 96 -12.92 4.49 1.28
N ALA A 97 -13.25 3.46 0.52
CA ALA A 97 -14.53 3.33 -0.16
C ALA A 97 -15.71 3.32 0.84
N GLU A 98 -15.61 2.50 1.89
CA GLU A 98 -16.63 2.42 2.94
C GLU A 98 -16.82 3.77 3.65
N MET A 99 -15.72 4.46 3.97
CA MET A 99 -15.75 5.78 4.60
C MET A 99 -16.48 6.82 3.72
N LEU A 100 -16.26 6.78 2.42
CA LEU A 100 -16.90 7.69 1.45
C LEU A 100 -18.39 7.39 1.26
N ILE A 101 -18.77 6.11 1.24
CA ILE A 101 -20.18 5.70 1.21
C ILE A 101 -20.90 6.20 2.45
N HIS A 102 -20.32 6.01 3.65
CA HIS A 102 -20.91 6.51 4.89
C HIS A 102 -21.00 8.03 4.92
N TYR A 103 -19.98 8.74 4.44
CA TYR A 103 -20.01 10.20 4.34
C TYR A 103 -21.16 10.67 3.43
N SER A 104 -21.31 10.07 2.25
CA SER A 104 -22.40 10.40 1.32
C SER A 104 -23.77 10.10 1.92
N ALA A 105 -23.92 8.98 2.63
CA ALA A 105 -25.16 8.64 3.32
C ALA A 105 -25.52 9.71 4.38
N VAL A 106 -24.56 10.15 5.20
CA VAL A 106 -24.79 11.19 6.22
C VAL A 106 -25.30 12.48 5.58
N ILE A 107 -24.71 12.94 4.47
CA ILE A 107 -25.18 14.15 3.78
C ILE A 107 -26.63 14.01 3.32
N ILE A 108 -26.98 12.86 2.74
CA ILE A 108 -28.34 12.61 2.22
C ILE A 108 -29.36 12.55 3.36
N TYR A 109 -29.01 11.93 4.49
CA TYR A 109 -29.91 11.79 5.64
C TYR A 109 -30.08 13.08 6.46
N PHE A 110 -29.09 13.97 6.46
CA PHE A 110 -29.08 15.18 7.27
C PHE A 110 -28.99 16.46 6.40
N PRO A 111 -30.02 16.78 5.59
CA PRO A 111 -29.98 17.89 4.63
C PRO A 111 -29.88 19.28 5.28
N PHE A 112 -30.18 19.40 6.58
CA PHE A 112 -30.01 20.65 7.33
C PHE A 112 -28.55 21.06 7.54
N LEU A 113 -27.58 20.19 7.23
CA LEU A 113 -26.15 20.52 7.27
C LEU A 113 -25.72 21.47 6.15
N GLY A 114 -26.55 21.68 5.11
CA GLY A 114 -26.27 22.61 4.01
C GLY A 114 -25.12 22.17 3.07
N ILE A 115 -24.55 20.99 3.29
CA ILE A 115 -23.55 20.38 2.42
C ILE A 115 -24.30 19.62 1.33
N THR A 116 -24.05 19.96 0.06
CA THR A 116 -24.70 19.31 -1.10
C THR A 116 -23.69 18.53 -1.94
N ASP A 117 -22.41 18.86 -1.83
CA ASP A 117 -21.35 18.23 -2.60
C ASP A 117 -20.70 17.05 -1.86
N PRO A 118 -20.36 15.95 -2.56
CA PRO A 118 -19.62 14.85 -1.98
C PRO A 118 -18.18 15.28 -1.64
N PHE A 119 -17.60 14.70 -0.58
CA PHE A 119 -16.24 15.04 -0.13
C PHE A 119 -15.17 14.82 -1.20
N ILE A 120 -15.30 13.72 -1.96
CA ILE A 120 -14.41 13.35 -3.06
C ILE A 120 -15.28 12.74 -4.16
N LYS A 121 -15.10 13.17 -5.41
CA LYS A 121 -15.84 12.59 -6.54
C LYS A 121 -15.41 11.14 -6.79
N ALA A 122 -16.36 10.28 -7.13
CA ALA A 122 -16.11 8.86 -7.42
C ALA A 122 -15.05 8.63 -8.51
N GLY A 123 -15.02 9.50 -9.54
CA GLY A 123 -14.00 9.46 -10.59
C GLY A 123 -12.58 9.69 -10.07
N ASN A 124 -12.41 10.61 -9.12
CA ASN A 124 -11.12 10.93 -8.53
C ASN A 124 -10.61 9.78 -7.65
N ILE A 125 -11.50 9.09 -6.94
CA ILE A 125 -11.15 7.87 -6.20
C ILE A 125 -10.63 6.79 -7.15
N GLY A 126 -11.33 6.56 -8.26
CA GLY A 126 -10.91 5.59 -9.28
C GLY A 126 -9.52 5.90 -9.85
N LEU A 127 -9.26 7.17 -10.16
CA LEU A 127 -7.95 7.63 -10.61
C LEU A 127 -6.88 7.46 -9.54
N THR A 128 -7.17 7.78 -8.27
CA THR A 128 -6.25 7.57 -7.15
C THR A 128 -5.86 6.10 -7.04
N ILE A 129 -6.79 5.15 -7.16
CA ILE A 129 -6.47 3.71 -7.10
C ILE A 129 -5.50 3.34 -8.22
N GLY A 130 -5.77 3.77 -9.45
CA GLY A 130 -4.92 3.47 -10.60
C GLY A 130 -3.50 4.01 -10.41
N LEU A 131 -3.39 5.27 -10.00
CA LEU A 131 -2.10 5.92 -9.77
C LEU A 131 -1.34 5.32 -8.58
N PHE A 132 -2.04 5.06 -7.48
CA PHE A 132 -1.45 4.46 -6.27
C PHE A 132 -0.98 3.03 -6.54
N THR A 133 -1.77 2.24 -7.28
CA THR A 133 -1.37 0.90 -7.73
C THR A 133 -0.16 0.96 -8.66
N GLY A 134 -0.14 1.91 -9.61
CA GLY A 134 1.00 2.14 -10.50
C GLY A 134 2.28 2.48 -9.74
N ALA A 135 2.20 3.44 -8.81
CA ALA A 135 3.29 3.83 -7.92
C ALA A 135 3.83 2.63 -7.09
N GLN A 136 2.94 1.73 -6.68
CA GLN A 136 3.30 0.52 -5.94
C GLN A 136 3.99 -0.52 -6.78
N VAL A 137 3.51 -0.78 -8.00
CA VAL A 137 4.19 -1.69 -8.93
C VAL A 137 5.63 -1.23 -9.16
N LEU A 138 5.87 0.07 -9.32
CA LEU A 138 7.22 0.62 -9.45
C LEU A 138 8.06 0.38 -8.19
N GLY A 139 7.52 0.64 -7.00
CA GLY A 139 8.22 0.38 -5.74
C GLY A 139 8.55 -1.10 -5.53
N ILE A 140 7.66 -2.00 -5.93
CA ILE A 140 7.87 -3.46 -5.92
C ILE A 140 9.03 -3.86 -6.84
N LEU A 141 9.06 -3.35 -8.07
CA LEU A 141 10.12 -3.66 -9.02
C LEU A 141 11.49 -3.21 -8.50
N LEU A 142 11.53 -2.04 -7.86
CA LEU A 142 12.75 -1.53 -7.22
C LEU A 142 13.17 -2.40 -6.02
N ALA A 143 12.23 -2.78 -5.15
CA ALA A 143 12.52 -3.66 -4.00
C ALA A 143 12.98 -5.06 -4.44
N TYR A 144 12.39 -5.62 -5.50
CA TYR A 144 12.72 -6.92 -6.08
C TYR A 144 14.22 -7.05 -6.44
N SER A 145 14.80 -5.99 -7.02
CA SER A 145 16.22 -5.95 -7.38
C SER A 145 17.17 -6.22 -6.19
N ARG A 146 16.69 -6.00 -4.96
CA ARG A 146 17.44 -6.23 -3.73
C ARG A 146 17.14 -7.58 -3.07
N VAL A 147 15.90 -8.08 -3.13
CA VAL A 147 15.50 -9.37 -2.53
C VAL A 147 16.26 -10.55 -3.14
N LEU A 148 16.44 -10.54 -4.46
CA LEU A 148 17.12 -11.61 -5.18
C LEU A 148 18.57 -11.83 -4.69
N LYS A 149 19.20 -10.79 -4.13
CA LYS A 149 20.60 -10.83 -3.72
C LYS A 149 20.81 -11.44 -2.32
N LEU A 150 19.75 -11.74 -1.57
CA LEU A 150 19.86 -12.36 -0.25
C LEU A 150 20.30 -13.83 -0.37
N ARG A 151 21.54 -14.11 0.06
CA ARG A 151 22.12 -15.46 0.17
C ARG A 151 21.59 -16.16 1.44
N PRO A 152 20.91 -17.32 1.32
CA PRO A 152 20.29 -18.02 2.47
C PRO A 152 21.27 -18.35 3.60
N ILE A 153 22.50 -18.73 3.24
CA ILE A 153 23.56 -19.13 4.19
C ILE A 153 23.99 -17.97 5.09
N VAL A 154 24.00 -16.74 4.58
CA VAL A 154 24.37 -15.55 5.36
C VAL A 154 23.26 -15.18 6.33
N ALA A 155 21.99 -15.30 5.91
CA ALA A 155 20.84 -15.00 6.77
C ALA A 155 20.73 -15.98 7.96
N LEU A 156 21.11 -17.24 7.78
CA LEU A 156 21.10 -18.25 8.85
C LEU A 156 22.31 -18.16 9.79
N ARG A 157 23.49 -17.75 9.28
CA ARG A 157 24.73 -17.69 10.08
C ARG A 157 24.75 -16.58 11.12
N VAL A 158 24.06 -15.46 10.88
CA VAL A 158 24.12 -14.26 11.75
C VAL A 158 23.40 -14.45 13.10
N MET A 159 22.69 -15.57 13.31
CA MET A 159 21.93 -15.83 14.55
C MET A 159 22.43 -17.06 15.32
N LYS A 160 23.75 -17.32 15.30
CA LYS A 160 24.41 -18.17 16.28
C LYS A 160 24.93 -17.31 17.43
#